data_AF-A0A8J3LN17-F1
#
_entry.id   AF-A0A8J3LN17-F1
#
_cell.length_a   1.000
_cell.length_b   1.000
_cell.length_c   1.000
_cell.angle_alpha   90.00
_cell.angle_beta   90.00
_cell.angle_gamma   90.00
#
_symmetry.space_group_name_H-M   'P 1'
#
loop_
_entity.id
_entity.type
_entity.pdbx_description
1 polymer ?
#
loop_
_entity_poly.entity_id
_entity_poly.type
_entity_poly.pdbx_seq_one_letter_code
_entity_poly.pdbx_strand_id
1 'polypeptide(L)'
;MRDGAAAARLARMARRNGQRGRQTLVWLHAVTSIGWMSLALCLCVLLLAGPPSGYEAARTLDKQLLAHLATSSAFTGLMLSALTAWGYLRYWWVLAKFAITLTQLYVGIVILSPRLDALPEAGAATGAGPMIAASALMASAIAVQAWLSVAKPWRHTPWADPRWRTPPFPPWLYWAAVAIPVLDFVVWRAVLGAPAPLLSLIVVLAFPLYRRRRLRLAAA
;
A
#
# COMPACT_ATOMS: atom_id res chain seq x y z
N MET A 1 -41.97 -12.43 -17.48
CA MET A 1 -41.84 -11.34 -16.47
C MET A 1 -41.06 -11.73 -15.21
N ARG A 2 -41.24 -12.93 -14.63
CA ARG A 2 -40.51 -13.37 -13.41
C ARG A 2 -38.98 -13.44 -13.61
N ASP A 3 -38.51 -13.83 -14.80
CA ASP A 3 -37.07 -14.00 -15.08
C ASP A 3 -36.32 -12.67 -15.16
N GLY A 4 -36.96 -11.61 -15.68
CA GLY A 4 -36.38 -10.27 -15.74
C GLY A 4 -36.20 -9.64 -14.36
N ALA A 5 -37.11 -9.90 -13.42
CA ALA A 5 -37.00 -9.40 -12.05
C ALA A 5 -35.86 -10.09 -11.28
N ALA A 6 -35.69 -11.41 -11.48
CA ALA A 6 -34.59 -12.18 -10.89
C ALA A 6 -33.23 -11.72 -11.44
N ALA A 7 -33.09 -11.58 -12.75
CA ALA A 7 -31.86 -11.08 -13.38
C ALA A 7 -31.50 -9.66 -12.90
N ALA A 8 -32.48 -8.76 -12.80
CA ALA A 8 -32.26 -7.41 -12.27
C ALA A 8 -31.84 -7.40 -10.80
N ARG A 9 -32.35 -8.34 -9.98
CA ARG A 9 -31.96 -8.51 -8.58
C ARG A 9 -30.51 -8.99 -8.46
N LEU A 10 -30.11 -10.00 -9.23
CA LEU A 10 -28.73 -10.50 -9.24
C LEU A 10 -27.73 -9.43 -9.67
N ALA A 11 -28.04 -8.67 -10.73
CA ALA A 11 -27.21 -7.57 -11.19
C ALA A 11 -27.05 -6.46 -10.11
N ARG A 12 -28.13 -6.13 -9.39
CA ARG A 12 -28.07 -5.19 -8.25
C ARG A 12 -27.22 -5.73 -7.11
N MET A 13 -27.35 -7.01 -6.75
CA MET A 13 -26.54 -7.65 -5.71
C MET A 13 -25.06 -7.65 -6.07
N ALA A 14 -24.71 -8.00 -7.31
CA ALA A 14 -23.32 -7.98 -7.79
C ALA A 14 -22.71 -6.57 -7.75
N ARG A 15 -23.46 -5.54 -8.19
CA ARG A 15 -23.02 -4.13 -8.11
C ARG A 15 -22.78 -3.69 -6.66
N ARG A 16 -23.71 -3.99 -5.75
CA ARG A 16 -23.57 -3.66 -4.32
C ARG A 16 -22.36 -4.38 -3.69
N ASN A 17 -22.13 -5.65 -4.05
CA ASN A 17 -20.97 -6.40 -3.59
C ASN A 17 -19.65 -5.76 -4.04
N GLY A 18 -19.56 -5.37 -5.32
CA GLY A 18 -18.38 -4.68 -5.85
C GLY A 18 -18.12 -3.33 -5.18
N GLN A 19 -19.18 -2.57 -4.91
CA GLN A 19 -19.08 -1.31 -4.17
C GLN A 19 -18.56 -1.52 -2.75
N ARG A 20 -19.07 -2.52 -2.02
CA ARG A 20 -18.62 -2.86 -0.67
C ARG A 20 -17.16 -3.30 -0.66
N GLY A 21 -16.78 -4.23 -1.54
CA GLY A 21 -15.40 -4.69 -1.65
C GLY A 21 -14.43 -3.53 -1.95
N ARG A 22 -14.81 -2.62 -2.86
CA ARG A 22 -14.02 -1.41 -3.12
C ARG A 22 -13.92 -0.50 -1.88
N GLN A 23 -15.01 -0.26 -1.16
CA GLN A 23 -15.00 0.55 0.05
C GLN A 23 -14.11 -0.06 1.14
N THR A 24 -14.20 -1.38 1.35
CA THR A 24 -13.33 -2.11 2.27
C THR A 24 -11.87 -2.01 1.87
N LEU A 25 -11.55 -2.13 0.57
CA LEU A 25 -10.18 -1.97 0.09
C LEU A 25 -9.65 -0.54 0.31
N VAL A 26 -10.47 0.48 0.10
CA VAL A 26 -10.11 1.88 0.40
C VAL A 26 -9.89 2.08 1.91
N TRP A 27 -10.76 1.53 2.74
CA TRP A 27 -10.62 1.58 4.19
C TRP A 27 -9.33 0.90 4.65
N LEU A 28 -9.05 -0.32 4.17
CA LEU A 28 -7.83 -1.06 4.50
C LEU A 28 -6.58 -0.29 4.07
N HIS A 29 -6.58 0.29 2.86
CA HIS A 29 -5.50 1.13 2.38
C HIS A 29 -5.29 2.35 3.28
N ALA A 30 -6.36 3.03 3.70
CA ALA A 30 -6.27 4.18 4.59
C ALA A 30 -5.70 3.79 5.97
N VAL A 31 -6.24 2.74 6.61
CA VAL A 31 -5.80 2.28 7.93
C VAL A 31 -4.33 1.85 7.90
N THR A 32 -3.92 1.06 6.91
CA THR A 32 -2.53 0.62 6.78
C THR A 32 -1.56 1.77 6.49
N SER A 33 -1.98 2.75 5.69
CA SER A 33 -1.16 3.96 5.41
C SER A 33 -1.00 4.85 6.64
N ILE A 34 -2.09 5.08 7.38
CA ILE A 34 -2.06 5.85 8.64
C ILE A 34 -1.19 5.13 9.66
N GLY A 35 -1.37 3.82 9.83
CA GLY A 35 -0.57 3.04 10.76
C GLY A 35 0.92 3.04 10.39
N TRP A 36 1.28 2.96 9.11
CA TRP A 36 2.66 3.12 8.65
C TRP A 36 3.23 4.50 9.03
N MET A 37 2.48 5.57 8.79
CA MET A 37 2.88 6.94 9.17
C MET A 37 3.05 7.08 10.68
N SER A 38 2.10 6.58 11.47
CA SER A 38 2.14 6.63 12.93
C SER A 38 3.36 5.88 13.48
N LEU A 39 3.69 4.71 12.93
CA LEU A 39 4.90 3.99 13.35
C LEU A 39 6.17 4.74 12.99
N ALA A 40 6.26 5.35 11.81
CA ALA A 40 7.41 6.20 11.47
C ALA A 40 7.59 7.34 12.49
N LEU A 41 6.50 7.94 12.97
CA LEU A 41 6.55 8.93 14.06
C LEU A 41 6.98 8.30 15.40
N CYS A 42 6.49 7.11 15.74
CA CYS A 42 6.93 6.39 16.94
C CYS A 42 8.44 6.08 16.90
N LEU A 43 8.97 5.61 15.77
CA LEU A 43 10.42 5.40 15.61
C LEU A 43 11.19 6.71 15.81
N CYS A 44 10.72 7.82 15.22
CA CYS A 44 11.32 9.13 15.40
C CYS A 44 11.43 9.51 16.89
N VAL A 45 10.34 9.35 17.65
CA VAL A 45 10.30 9.65 19.09
C VAL A 45 11.20 8.73 19.90
N LEU A 46 11.17 7.42 19.63
CA LEU A 46 12.01 6.44 20.34
C LEU A 46 13.51 6.68 20.11
N LEU A 47 13.89 7.01 18.87
CA LEU A 47 15.26 7.34 18.50
C LEU A 47 15.73 8.67 19.12
N LEU A 48 14.83 9.66 19.21
CA LEU A 48 15.08 10.94 19.86
C LEU A 48 15.26 10.82 21.37
N ALA A 49 14.46 9.97 22.01
CA ALA A 49 14.57 9.74 23.46
C ALA A 49 15.93 9.15 23.84
N GLY A 50 16.47 8.27 23.00
CA GLY A 50 17.85 7.78 23.08
C GLY A 50 18.23 6.73 24.14
N PRO A 51 17.36 6.15 25.00
CA PRO A 51 17.78 5.05 25.86
C PRO A 51 17.94 3.76 25.03
N PRO A 52 18.82 2.82 25.45
CA PRO A 52 18.96 1.50 24.81
C PRO A 52 17.64 0.77 24.54
N SER A 53 16.74 0.77 25.52
CA SER A 53 15.39 0.17 25.41
C SER A 53 14.53 0.83 24.34
N GLY A 54 14.73 2.11 24.05
CA GLY A 54 14.06 2.83 22.96
C GLY A 54 14.53 2.35 21.59
N TYR A 55 15.83 2.08 21.43
CA TYR A 55 16.39 1.52 20.19
C TYR A 55 15.91 0.09 19.93
N GLU A 56 15.81 -0.74 20.98
CA GLU A 56 15.24 -2.08 20.87
C GLU A 56 13.75 -2.06 20.50
N ALA A 57 12.98 -1.18 21.13
CA ALA A 57 11.58 -0.98 20.79
C ALA A 57 11.42 -0.52 19.33
N ALA A 58 12.28 0.40 18.86
CA ALA A 58 12.28 0.86 17.47
C ALA A 58 12.59 -0.28 16.49
N ARG A 59 13.62 -1.10 16.75
CA ARG A 59 13.95 -2.31 15.97
C ARG A 59 12.78 -3.29 15.89
N THR A 60 12.12 -3.51 17.03
CA THR A 60 10.98 -4.43 17.11
C THR A 60 9.79 -3.91 16.30
N LEU A 61 9.43 -2.64 16.46
CA LEU A 61 8.34 -2.01 15.72
C LEU A 61 8.60 -1.99 14.21
N ASP A 62 9.83 -1.69 13.80
CA ASP A 62 10.25 -1.65 12.40
C ASP A 62 10.02 -3.01 11.72
N LYS A 63 10.58 -4.07 12.31
CA LYS A 63 10.55 -5.43 11.74
C LYS A 63 9.18 -6.09 11.83
N GLN A 64 8.45 -5.89 12.93
CA GLN A 64 7.22 -6.65 13.19
C GLN A 64 5.99 -6.01 12.56
N LEU A 65 5.86 -4.68 12.64
CA LEU A 65 4.62 -4.00 12.31
C LEU A 65 4.78 -2.97 11.18
N LEU A 66 5.84 -2.16 11.21
CA LEU A 66 6.05 -1.13 10.20
C LEU A 66 6.20 -1.74 8.81
N ALA A 67 7.07 -2.75 8.67
CA ALA A 67 7.25 -3.46 7.40
C ALA A 67 5.94 -4.06 6.87
N HIS A 68 5.10 -4.61 7.75
CA HIS A 68 3.81 -5.20 7.37
C HIS A 68 2.79 -4.15 6.92
N LEU A 69 2.68 -3.03 7.63
CA LEU A 69 1.77 -1.95 7.26
C LEU A 69 2.23 -1.23 5.99
N ALA A 70 3.54 -1.05 5.80
CA ALA A 70 4.13 -0.46 4.60
C ALA A 70 3.84 -1.30 3.35
N THR A 71 4.09 -2.61 3.43
CA THR A 71 3.84 -3.54 2.31
C THR A 71 2.35 -3.69 2.01
N SER A 72 1.50 -3.76 3.04
CA SER A 72 0.03 -3.79 2.89
C SER A 72 -0.51 -2.50 2.27
N SER A 73 -0.03 -1.34 2.69
CA SER A 73 -0.42 -0.03 2.13
C SER A 73 -0.01 0.07 0.65
N ALA A 74 1.22 -0.31 0.32
CA ALA A 74 1.73 -0.30 -1.05
C ALA A 74 0.92 -1.24 -1.96
N PHE A 75 0.67 -2.47 -1.50
CA PHE A 75 -0.13 -3.46 -2.23
C PHE A 75 -1.56 -2.95 -2.50
N THR A 76 -2.26 -2.51 -1.44
CA THR A 76 -3.64 -2.04 -1.56
C THR A 76 -3.75 -0.79 -2.43
N GLY A 77 -2.79 0.12 -2.36
CA GLY A 77 -2.70 1.31 -3.22
C GLY A 77 -2.53 0.95 -4.69
N LEU A 78 -1.66 -0.03 -4.99
CA LEU A 78 -1.47 -0.57 -6.34
C LEU A 78 -2.75 -1.23 -6.86
N MET A 79 -3.42 -2.04 -6.04
CA MET A 79 -4.67 -2.70 -6.44
C MET A 79 -5.80 -1.70 -6.65
N LEU A 80 -5.89 -0.64 -5.84
CA LEU A 80 -6.86 0.45 -6.07
C LEU A 80 -6.61 1.15 -7.41
N SER A 81 -5.36 1.45 -7.74
CA SER A 81 -5.00 2.00 -9.06
C SER A 81 -5.34 1.04 -10.20
N ALA A 82 -5.14 -0.26 -10.00
CA ALA A 82 -5.40 -1.29 -11.01
C ALA A 82 -6.90 -1.50 -11.29
N LEU A 83 -7.69 -1.61 -10.23
CA LEU A 83 -9.08 -2.05 -10.23
C LEU A 83 -10.07 -0.89 -10.40
N THR A 84 -9.60 0.36 -10.42
CA THR A 84 -10.45 1.53 -10.59
C THR A 84 -10.09 2.31 -11.86
N ALA A 85 -10.92 3.31 -12.19
CA ALA A 85 -10.70 4.16 -13.35
C ALA A 85 -9.42 5.02 -13.27
N TRP A 86 -8.79 5.09 -12.09
CA TRP A 86 -7.56 5.83 -11.89
C TRP A 86 -6.41 5.26 -12.71
N GLY A 87 -6.24 3.93 -12.79
CA GLY A 87 -5.09 3.34 -13.47
C GLY A 87 -3.76 3.64 -12.77
N TYR A 88 -2.70 2.91 -13.12
CA TYR A 88 -1.38 3.07 -12.49
C TYR A 88 -0.69 4.40 -12.87
N LEU A 89 -0.72 4.76 -14.14
CA LEU A 89 0.07 5.87 -14.71
C LEU A 89 -0.79 6.91 -15.44
N ARG A 90 -2.10 6.96 -15.16
CA ARG A 90 -3.05 7.81 -15.90
C ARG A 90 -3.09 9.25 -15.39
N TYR A 91 -2.82 9.44 -14.09
CA TYR A 91 -2.92 10.73 -13.42
C TYR A 91 -1.61 11.01 -12.68
N TRP A 92 -1.15 12.26 -12.75
CA TRP A 92 0.10 12.68 -12.12
C TRP A 92 0.10 12.50 -10.60
N TRP A 93 -1.01 12.79 -9.90
CA TRP A 93 -1.08 12.56 -8.46
C TRP A 93 -0.99 11.08 -8.07
N VAL A 94 -1.49 10.16 -8.92
CA VAL A 94 -1.35 8.72 -8.67
C VAL A 94 0.10 8.30 -8.85
N LEU A 95 0.75 8.78 -9.91
CA LEU A 95 2.15 8.51 -10.19
C LEU A 95 3.06 9.08 -9.09
N ALA A 96 2.79 10.29 -8.60
CA ALA A 96 3.53 10.89 -7.50
C ALA A 96 3.46 10.02 -6.23
N LYS A 97 2.26 9.56 -5.84
CA LYS A 97 2.12 8.62 -4.71
C LYS A 97 2.87 7.32 -4.94
N PHE A 98 2.83 6.79 -6.16
CA PHE A 98 3.55 5.57 -6.50
C PHE A 98 5.07 5.75 -6.37
N ALA A 99 5.61 6.84 -6.93
CA ALA A 99 7.03 7.18 -6.84
C ALA A 99 7.47 7.38 -5.38
N ILE A 100 6.69 8.10 -4.59
CA ILE A 100 6.95 8.29 -3.15
C ILE A 100 6.96 6.92 -2.44
N THR A 101 5.94 6.08 -2.63
CA THR A 101 5.84 4.77 -1.99
C THR A 101 7.02 3.87 -2.33
N LEU A 102 7.40 3.77 -3.61
CA LEU A 102 8.55 2.96 -4.02
C LEU A 102 9.87 3.47 -3.42
N THR A 103 10.04 4.80 -3.39
CA THR A 103 11.22 5.43 -2.79
C THR A 103 11.29 5.13 -1.30
N GLN A 104 10.18 5.26 -0.58
CA GLN A 104 10.10 4.97 0.86
C GLN A 104 10.37 3.49 1.17
N LEU A 105 9.85 2.56 0.37
CA LEU A 105 10.13 1.13 0.53
C LEU A 105 11.60 0.82 0.26
N TYR A 106 12.18 1.36 -0.81
CA TYR A 106 13.59 1.15 -1.13
C TYR A 106 14.50 1.70 -0.02
N VAL A 107 14.29 2.95 0.39
CA VAL A 107 15.08 3.58 1.46
C VAL A 107 14.87 2.84 2.78
N GLY A 108 13.63 2.49 3.14
CA GLY A 108 13.32 1.78 4.37
C GLY A 108 14.00 0.41 4.45
N ILE A 109 13.86 -0.41 3.42
CA ILE A 109 14.34 -1.80 3.42
C ILE A 109 15.84 -1.88 3.17
N VAL A 110 16.36 -1.17 2.17
CA VAL A 110 17.75 -1.34 1.70
C VAL A 110 18.73 -0.49 2.50
N ILE A 111 18.29 0.68 2.99
CA ILE A 111 19.20 1.65 3.63
C ILE A 111 18.94 1.73 5.13
N LEU A 112 17.67 1.90 5.55
CA LEU A 112 17.35 2.22 6.94
C LEU A 112 17.35 0.99 7.84
N SER A 113 16.75 -0.13 7.41
CA SER A 113 16.67 -1.36 8.19
C SER A 113 18.06 -1.90 8.60
N PRO A 114 19.05 -2.02 7.68
CA PRO A 114 20.39 -2.49 8.06
C PRO A 114 21.12 -1.53 9.00
N ARG A 115 20.87 -0.22 8.88
CA ARG A 115 21.47 0.80 9.77
C ARG A 115 20.86 0.76 11.17
N LEU A 116 19.56 0.47 11.28
CA LEU A 116 18.87 0.28 12.56
C LEU A 116 19.43 -0.94 13.31
N ASP A 117 19.74 -2.00 12.58
CA ASP A 117 20.35 -3.22 13.13
C ASP A 117 21.79 -3.02 13.58
N ALA A 118 22.53 -2.17 12.88
CA ALA A 118 23.92 -1.84 13.22
C ALA A 118 24.07 -0.85 14.38
N LEU A 119 22.98 -0.28 14.91
CA LEU A 119 23.06 0.61 16.08
C LEU A 119 23.53 -0.19 17.32
N PRO A 120 24.65 0.23 17.96
CA PRO A 120 25.13 -0.43 19.17
C PRO A 120 24.07 -0.43 20.27
N GLU A 121 24.02 -1.50 21.08
CA GLU A 121 23.13 -1.53 22.26
C GLU A 121 23.40 -0.38 23.23
N ALA A 122 24.64 0.13 23.27
CA ALA A 122 25.04 1.26 24.09
C ALA A 122 24.73 2.65 23.51
N GLY A 123 24.05 2.76 22.35
CA GLY A 123 23.54 4.03 21.84
C GLY A 123 24.63 5.05 21.51
N ALA A 124 25.42 4.80 20.47
CA ALA A 124 26.27 5.86 19.92
C ALA A 124 25.36 6.93 19.28
N ALA A 125 25.21 8.08 19.96
CA ALA A 125 24.40 9.23 19.53
C ALA A 125 24.71 9.70 18.09
N THR A 126 25.89 9.37 17.57
CA THR A 126 26.35 9.70 16.21
C THR A 126 25.59 8.95 15.10
N GLY A 127 24.97 7.79 15.38
CA GLY A 127 24.23 7.00 14.39
C GLY A 127 22.73 7.30 14.30
N ALA A 128 22.13 7.88 15.35
CA ALA A 128 20.68 8.06 15.45
C ALA A 128 20.15 9.25 14.63
N GLY A 129 20.94 10.32 14.47
CA GLY A 129 20.53 11.56 13.79
C GLY A 129 19.94 11.33 12.39
N PRO A 130 20.65 10.64 11.48
CA PRO A 130 20.10 10.31 10.15
C PRO A 130 18.82 9.47 10.20
N MET A 131 18.68 8.59 11.19
CA MET A 131 17.48 7.74 11.33
C MET A 131 16.26 8.53 11.81
N ILE A 132 16.46 9.48 12.72
CA ILE A 132 15.43 10.42 13.16
C ILE A 132 14.93 11.24 11.97
N ALA A 133 15.86 11.83 11.21
CA ALA A 133 15.53 12.61 10.02
C ALA A 133 14.79 11.74 8.98
N ALA A 134 15.27 10.53 8.72
CA ALA A 134 14.62 9.60 7.80
C ALA A 134 13.19 9.22 8.25
N SER A 135 12.98 8.98 9.54
CA SER A 135 11.67 8.63 10.10
C SER A 135 10.68 9.81 10.02
N ALA A 136 11.13 11.02 10.32
CA ALA A 136 10.34 12.25 10.17
C ALA A 136 9.98 12.54 8.70
N LEU A 137 10.96 12.38 7.78
CA LEU A 137 10.74 12.53 6.34
C LEU A 137 9.78 11.47 5.81
N MET A 138 9.88 10.23 6.29
CA MET A 138 8.98 9.14 5.94
C MET A 138 7.53 9.46 6.34
N ALA A 139 7.31 9.91 7.58
CA ALA A 139 5.99 10.32 8.04
C ALA A 139 5.44 11.51 7.23
N SER A 140 6.27 12.53 6.98
CA SER A 140 5.90 13.71 6.19
C SER A 140 5.52 13.35 4.75
N ALA A 141 6.28 12.45 4.12
CA ALA A 141 5.99 11.96 2.78
C ALA A 141 4.63 11.24 2.72
N ILE A 142 4.30 10.41 3.72
CA ILE A 142 2.98 9.75 3.78
C ILE A 142 1.86 10.76 4.02
N ALA A 143 2.09 11.79 4.86
CA ALA A 143 1.13 12.88 5.04
C ALA A 143 0.85 13.64 3.73
N VAL A 144 1.89 13.92 2.93
CA VAL A 144 1.74 14.48 1.58
C VAL A 144 0.96 13.53 0.67
N GLN A 145 1.21 12.22 0.71
CA GLN A 145 0.42 11.24 -0.06
C GLN A 145 -1.06 11.21 0.34
N ALA A 146 -1.36 11.39 1.63
CA ALA A 146 -2.73 11.53 2.12
C ALA A 146 -3.38 12.80 1.55
N TRP A 147 -2.69 13.94 1.61
CA TRP A 147 -3.15 15.18 0.99
C TRP A 147 -3.38 15.04 -0.52
N LEU A 148 -2.45 14.41 -1.26
CA LEU A 148 -2.60 14.11 -2.69
C LEU A 148 -3.84 13.27 -3.00
N SER A 149 -4.24 12.39 -2.08
CA SER A 149 -5.43 11.55 -2.24
C SER A 149 -6.74 12.34 -2.08
N VAL A 150 -6.70 13.46 -1.34
CA VAL A 150 -7.84 14.37 -1.14
C VAL A 150 -7.88 15.43 -2.23
N ALA A 151 -6.79 16.20 -2.36
CA ALA A 151 -6.68 17.33 -3.29
C ALA A 151 -6.67 16.89 -4.76
N LYS A 152 -6.16 15.67 -5.04
CA LYS A 152 -5.97 15.09 -6.39
C LYS A 152 -5.45 16.14 -7.37
N PRO A 153 -4.31 16.78 -7.08
CA PRO A 153 -3.84 17.85 -7.95
C PRO A 153 -3.41 17.25 -9.29
N TRP A 154 -3.39 18.08 -10.33
CA TRP A 154 -2.96 17.72 -11.69
C TRP A 154 -3.89 16.76 -12.47
N ARG A 155 -3.99 17.03 -13.77
CA ARG A 155 -4.84 16.30 -14.72
C ARG A 155 -4.18 14.98 -15.15
N HIS A 156 -4.60 14.48 -16.31
CA HIS A 156 -4.06 13.28 -16.94
C HIS A 156 -2.59 13.44 -17.33
N THR A 157 -1.87 12.33 -17.36
CA THR A 157 -0.54 12.26 -17.96
C THR A 157 -0.63 12.38 -19.49
N PRO A 158 0.42 12.88 -20.17
CA PRO A 158 0.40 13.10 -21.63
C PRO A 158 0.09 11.85 -22.46
N TRP A 159 0.47 10.68 -21.96
CA TRP A 159 0.28 9.38 -22.62
C TRP A 159 -1.06 8.70 -22.27
N ALA A 160 -1.88 9.31 -21.42
CA ALA A 160 -3.17 8.76 -21.03
C ALA A 160 -4.28 9.27 -21.96
N ASP A 161 -4.99 8.35 -22.62
CA ASP A 161 -6.20 8.72 -23.36
C ASP A 161 -7.31 9.18 -22.40
N PRO A 162 -7.77 10.45 -22.47
CA PRO A 162 -8.86 10.95 -21.63
C PRO A 162 -10.18 10.23 -21.88
N ARG A 163 -10.41 9.74 -23.12
CA ARG A 163 -11.65 9.09 -23.54
C ARG A 163 -11.76 7.65 -23.03
N TRP A 164 -10.64 7.05 -22.61
CA TRP A 164 -10.61 5.68 -22.11
C TRP A 164 -11.44 5.50 -20.84
N ARG A 165 -12.38 4.54 -20.88
CA ARG A 165 -13.16 4.10 -19.71
C ARG A 165 -12.66 2.73 -19.29
N THR A 166 -12.32 2.59 -18.00
CA THR A 166 -11.89 1.29 -17.47
C THR A 166 -13.11 0.38 -17.36
N PRO A 167 -13.13 -0.80 -18.01
CA PRO A 167 -14.20 -1.77 -17.87
C PRO A 167 -14.38 -2.15 -16.39
N PRO A 168 -15.62 -2.42 -15.94
CA PRO A 168 -15.85 -2.85 -14.57
C PRO A 168 -15.16 -4.20 -14.32
N PHE A 169 -14.40 -4.28 -13.22
CA PHE A 169 -13.79 -5.53 -12.78
C PHE A 169 -14.80 -6.37 -11.98
N PRO A 170 -14.68 -7.72 -12.02
CA PRO A 170 -15.47 -8.61 -11.18
C PRO A 170 -15.39 -8.26 -9.68
N PRO A 171 -16.52 -8.23 -8.94
CA PRO A 171 -16.55 -7.87 -7.52
C PRO A 171 -15.59 -8.64 -6.61
N TRP A 172 -15.35 -9.93 -6.91
CA TRP A 172 -14.47 -10.79 -6.10
C TRP A 172 -13.02 -10.33 -6.10
N LEU A 173 -12.56 -9.60 -7.13
CA LEU A 173 -11.17 -9.10 -7.19
C LEU A 173 -10.89 -8.09 -6.08
N TYR A 174 -11.87 -7.27 -5.69
CA TYR A 174 -11.70 -6.35 -4.56
C TYR A 174 -11.54 -7.11 -3.25
N TRP A 175 -12.33 -8.18 -3.05
CA TRP A 175 -12.23 -9.04 -1.87
C TRP A 175 -10.92 -9.84 -1.85
N ALA A 176 -10.47 -10.34 -2.99
CA ALA A 176 -9.15 -10.96 -3.11
C ALA A 176 -8.04 -9.97 -2.72
N ALA A 177 -8.10 -8.72 -3.20
CA ALA A 177 -7.16 -7.67 -2.83
C ALA A 177 -7.22 -7.29 -1.34
N VAL A 178 -8.36 -7.44 -0.67
CA VAL A 178 -8.46 -7.28 0.79
C VAL A 178 -7.86 -8.47 1.54
N ALA A 179 -8.09 -9.69 1.04
CA ALA A 179 -7.63 -10.91 1.68
C ALA A 179 -6.11 -11.10 1.59
N ILE A 180 -5.46 -10.70 0.49
CA ILE A 180 -4.04 -10.96 0.25
C ILE A 180 -3.12 -10.44 1.38
N PRO A 181 -3.21 -9.17 1.83
CA PRO A 181 -2.37 -8.69 2.94
C PRO A 181 -2.59 -9.45 4.25
N VAL A 182 -3.84 -9.86 4.52
CA VAL A 182 -4.19 -10.63 5.71
C VAL A 182 -3.62 -12.04 5.62
N LEU A 183 -3.68 -12.67 4.44
CA LEU A 183 -3.10 -13.98 4.20
C LEU A 183 -1.57 -13.94 4.28
N ASP A 184 -0.93 -12.92 3.70
CA ASP A 184 0.51 -12.70 3.85
C ASP A 184 0.87 -12.60 5.35
N PHE A 185 0.11 -11.86 6.17
CA PHE A 185 0.34 -11.79 7.61
C PHE A 185 0.18 -13.14 8.33
N VAL A 186 -0.98 -13.79 8.15
CA VAL A 186 -1.36 -15.00 8.90
C VAL A 186 -0.49 -16.19 8.50
N VAL A 187 -0.31 -16.42 7.19
CA VAL A 187 0.48 -17.54 6.69
C VAL A 187 1.95 -17.36 7.06
N TRP A 188 2.50 -16.15 7.03
CA TRP A 188 3.92 -15.96 7.35
C TRP A 188 4.19 -16.04 8.85
N ARG A 189 3.28 -15.53 9.69
CA ARG A 189 3.37 -15.67 11.15
C ARG A 189 3.25 -17.13 11.59
N ALA A 190 2.45 -17.94 10.88
CA ALA A 190 2.23 -19.33 11.22
C ALA A 190 3.29 -20.30 10.66
N VAL A 191 3.91 -20.01 9.50
CA VAL A 191 4.71 -20.99 8.75
C VAL A 191 6.22 -20.67 8.69
N LEU A 192 6.61 -19.39 8.60
CA LEU A 192 8.00 -19.01 8.24
C LEU A 192 8.73 -18.18 9.29
N GLY A 193 8.07 -17.76 10.38
CA GLY A 193 8.70 -17.04 11.50
C GLY A 193 9.14 -15.59 11.22
N ALA A 194 9.02 -15.11 9.97
CA ALA A 194 9.33 -13.73 9.59
C ALA A 194 8.36 -13.23 8.49
N PRO A 195 7.90 -11.96 8.52
CA PRO A 195 6.99 -11.42 7.52
C PRO A 195 7.71 -11.17 6.19
N ALA A 196 7.22 -11.75 5.09
CA ALA A 196 7.70 -11.46 3.74
C ALA A 196 6.50 -11.36 2.78
N PRO A 197 6.38 -10.27 2.00
CA PRO A 197 5.19 -9.99 1.20
C PRO A 197 5.16 -10.80 -0.12
N LEU A 198 5.34 -12.12 -0.09
CA LEU A 198 5.52 -12.92 -1.30
C LEU A 198 4.27 -12.97 -2.17
N LEU A 199 3.07 -13.17 -1.60
CA LEU A 199 1.83 -13.19 -2.40
C LEU A 199 1.54 -11.79 -2.94
N SER A 200 1.69 -10.76 -2.11
CA SER A 200 1.57 -9.37 -2.54
C SER A 200 2.53 -9.03 -3.68
N LEU A 201 3.79 -9.46 -3.62
CA LEU A 201 4.79 -9.25 -4.67
C LEU A 201 4.41 -9.98 -5.96
N ILE A 202 4.05 -11.26 -5.88
CA ILE A 202 3.64 -12.04 -7.05
C ILE A 202 2.45 -11.38 -7.74
N VAL A 203 1.44 -10.97 -6.98
CA VAL A 203 0.25 -10.32 -7.53
C VAL A 203 0.59 -8.96 -8.13
N VAL A 204 1.42 -8.15 -7.46
CA VAL A 204 1.85 -6.85 -8.02
C VAL A 204 2.60 -7.00 -9.33
N LEU A 205 3.42 -8.04 -9.49
CA LEU A 205 4.17 -8.30 -10.71
C LEU A 205 3.30 -8.91 -11.83
N ALA A 206 2.38 -9.81 -11.49
CA ALA A 206 1.55 -10.52 -12.47
C ALA A 206 0.29 -9.75 -12.90
N PHE A 207 -0.34 -9.00 -11.99
CA PHE A 207 -1.61 -8.32 -12.23
C PHE A 207 -1.57 -7.28 -13.36
N PRO A 208 -0.49 -6.48 -13.54
CA PRO A 208 -0.38 -5.57 -14.68
C PRO A 208 -0.47 -6.28 -16.04
N LEU A 209 0.12 -7.48 -16.16
CA LEU A 209 0.07 -8.29 -17.37
C LEU A 209 -1.33 -8.84 -17.62
N TYR A 210 -1.96 -9.38 -16.59
CA TYR A 210 -3.35 -9.84 -16.63
C TYR A 210 -4.31 -8.71 -17.04
N ARG A 211 -4.15 -7.54 -16.41
CA ARG A 211 -4.92 -6.33 -16.72
C ARG A 211 -4.73 -5.93 -18.17
N ARG A 212 -3.49 -5.86 -18.66
CA ARG A 212 -3.20 -5.50 -20.05
C ARG A 212 -3.86 -6.46 -21.04
N ARG A 213 -3.84 -7.78 -20.78
CA ARG A 213 -4.51 -8.79 -21.60
C ARG A 213 -6.03 -8.60 -21.61
N ARG A 214 -6.66 -8.45 -20.44
CA ARG A 214 -8.11 -8.22 -20.35
C ARG A 214 -8.56 -6.95 -21.08
N LEU A 215 -7.82 -5.85 -20.92
CA LEU A 215 -8.19 -4.58 -21.55
C LEU A 215 -8.05 -4.62 -23.08
N ARG A 216 -7.08 -5.38 -23.60
CA ARG A 216 -6.96 -5.62 -25.05
C ARG A 216 -8.13 -6.41 -25.60
N LEU A 217 -8.53 -7.49 -24.91
CA LEU A 217 -9.66 -8.32 -25.31
C LEU A 217 -11.00 -7.58 -25.27
N ALA A 218 -11.14 -6.56 -24.41
CA ALA A 218 -12.34 -5.74 -24.33
C ALA A 218 -12.40 -4.62 -25.38
N ALA A 219 -11.27 -4.34 -26.07
CA ALA A 219 -11.16 -3.31 -27.09
C ALA A 219 -11.12 -3.87 -28.52
N ALA A 220 -10.99 -5.20 -28.66
CA ALA A 220 -11.14 -5.94 -29.91
C ALA A 220 -12.60 -6.36 -30.09
#